data_AF-A0A509KY19-F1
#
_entry.id   AF-A0A509KY19-F1
#
_cell.length_a   1.000
_cell.length_b   1.000
_cell.length_c   1.000
_cell.angle_alpha   90.00
_cell.angle_beta   90.00
_cell.angle_gamma   90.00
#
_symmetry.space_group_name_H-M   'P 1'
#
loop_
_entity.id
_entity.type
_entity.pdbx_description
1 polymer ?
#
loop_
_entity_poly.entity_id
_entity_poly.type
_entity_poly.pdbx_seq_one_letter_code
_entity_poly.pdbx_strand_id
1 'polypeptide(L)'
;RGVRVLTAEELQKGDVSMEIVSKSMNRTYSRTNKIRKVIQSIFHMVNSGYHVIAVGWIQADNTVKGGTGWGVELAKLFNRPLNVYDQERKGWFSWENSQWVENTPVITSDTFAGTGTRFLSEDGQKALHDLFVRSFGPAEQE
;
A
#
# COMPACT_ATOMS: atom_id res chain seq x y z
N ARG A 1 -18.63 -4.63 -8.99
CA ARG A 1 -19.27 -4.81 -7.65
C ARG A 1 -18.19 -4.65 -6.58
N GLY A 2 -18.51 -4.19 -5.36
CA GLY A 2 -17.53 -4.07 -4.27
C GLY A 2 -17.10 -2.66 -3.88
N VAL A 3 -17.72 -1.60 -4.41
CA VAL A 3 -17.45 -0.22 -3.97
C VAL A 3 -18.25 0.06 -2.70
N ARG A 4 -17.57 0.37 -1.61
CA ARG A 4 -18.17 0.87 -0.37
C ARG A 4 -17.92 2.37 -0.26
N VAL A 5 -18.99 3.14 -0.14
CA VAL A 5 -18.92 4.58 0.14
C VAL A 5 -18.93 4.76 1.65
N LEU A 6 -17.90 5.40 2.19
CA LEU A 6 -17.81 5.71 3.63
C LEU A 6 -18.71 6.91 3.94
N THR A 7 -19.49 6.81 5.02
CA THR A 7 -20.18 7.98 5.58
C THR A 7 -19.16 8.95 6.20
N ALA A 8 -19.58 10.18 6.50
CA ALA A 8 -18.71 11.15 7.17
C ALA A 8 -18.21 10.62 8.53
N GLU A 9 -19.07 9.93 9.28
CA GLU A 9 -18.73 9.33 10.58
C GLU A 9 -17.77 8.15 10.44
N GLU A 10 -17.95 7.31 9.42
CA GLU A 10 -17.03 6.21 9.15
C GLU A 10 -15.66 6.74 8.75
N LEU A 11 -15.61 7.70 7.83
CA LEU A 11 -14.37 8.31 7.35
C LEU A 11 -13.58 8.98 8.49
N GLN A 12 -14.28 9.53 9.48
CA GLN A 12 -13.68 10.14 10.67
C GLN A 12 -12.96 9.11 11.56
N LYS A 13 -13.32 7.82 11.50
CA LYS A 13 -12.61 6.76 12.24
C LYS A 13 -11.19 6.53 11.71
N GLY A 14 -10.93 6.90 10.47
CA GLY A 14 -9.59 6.91 9.87
C GLY A 14 -8.85 8.23 10.04
N ASP A 15 -9.33 9.14 10.89
CA ASP A 15 -8.66 10.42 11.11
C ASP A 15 -7.35 10.22 11.87
N VAL A 16 -6.27 10.69 11.25
CA VAL A 16 -4.91 10.61 11.80
C VAL A 16 -4.35 12.02 11.84
N SER A 17 -3.63 12.33 12.93
CA SER A 17 -2.97 13.63 13.06
C SER A 17 -2.09 13.89 11.84
N MET A 18 -2.30 15.05 11.20
CA MET A 18 -1.48 15.46 10.06
C MET A 18 -0.01 15.62 10.44
N GLU A 19 0.31 15.85 11.72
CA GLU A 19 1.68 15.86 12.22
C GLU A 19 2.32 14.46 12.13
N ILE A 20 1.59 13.42 12.53
CA ILE A 20 2.05 12.02 12.43
C ILE A 20 2.25 11.65 10.96
N VAL A 21 1.28 11.98 10.11
CA VAL A 21 1.39 11.72 8.66
C VAL A 21 2.58 12.46 8.08
N SER A 22 2.78 13.73 8.44
CA SER A 22 3.89 14.54 7.92
C SER A 22 5.25 14.00 8.36
N LYS A 23 5.36 13.58 9.63
CA LYS A 23 6.58 12.98 10.19
C LYS A 23 6.88 11.62 9.56
N SER A 24 5.88 10.75 9.44
CA SER A 24 6.02 9.40 8.86
C SER A 24 6.33 9.44 7.35
N MET A 25 5.75 10.40 6.63
CA MET A 25 5.97 10.56 5.18
C MET A 25 7.12 11.53 4.84
N ASN A 26 7.79 12.11 5.84
CA ASN A 26 8.82 13.14 5.71
C ASN A 26 8.41 14.30 4.77
N ARG A 27 7.16 14.79 4.90
CA ARG A 27 6.52 15.73 3.96
C ARG A 27 5.58 16.70 4.64
N THR A 28 5.52 17.94 4.15
CA THR A 28 4.54 18.96 4.57
C THR A 28 3.41 19.09 3.55
N TYR A 29 2.16 19.18 4.03
CA TYR A 29 0.97 19.25 3.17
C TYR A 29 0.29 20.63 3.21
N SER A 30 0.22 21.32 2.07
CA SER A 30 -0.39 22.66 1.96
C SER A 30 -1.91 22.66 1.74
N ARG A 31 -2.49 21.55 1.26
CA ARG A 31 -3.95 21.38 1.02
C ARG A 31 -4.56 20.36 1.99
N THR A 32 -4.60 20.72 3.27
CA THR A 32 -4.98 19.85 4.38
C THR A 32 -6.32 19.13 4.20
N ASN A 33 -7.39 19.81 3.77
CA ASN A 33 -8.73 19.21 3.74
C ASN A 33 -8.93 18.11 2.69
N LYS A 34 -8.44 18.29 1.46
CA LYS A 34 -8.57 17.25 0.41
C LYS A 34 -7.65 16.06 0.68
N ILE A 35 -6.44 16.34 1.14
CA ILE A 35 -5.43 15.31 1.44
C ILE A 35 -5.86 14.48 2.64
N ARG A 36 -6.46 15.09 3.66
CA ARG A 36 -7.03 14.38 4.81
C ARG A 36 -8.04 13.30 4.37
N LYS A 37 -8.97 13.61 3.46
CA LYS A 37 -9.94 12.62 2.96
C LYS A 37 -9.27 11.44 2.26
N VAL A 38 -8.20 11.70 1.50
CA VAL A 38 -7.43 10.63 0.83
C VAL A 38 -6.74 9.73 1.86
N ILE A 39 -6.09 10.34 2.86
CA ILE A 39 -5.42 9.64 3.98
C ILE A 39 -6.42 8.76 4.74
N GLN A 40 -7.59 9.32 5.07
CA GLN A 40 -8.68 8.60 5.76
C GLN A 40 -9.18 7.42 4.92
N SER A 41 -9.42 7.60 3.63
CA SER A 41 -9.84 6.50 2.75
C SER A 41 -8.78 5.37 2.67
N ILE A 42 -7.50 5.73 2.58
CA ILE A 42 -6.40 4.74 2.57
C ILE A 42 -6.33 3.99 3.90
N PHE A 43 -6.57 4.67 5.02
CA PHE A 43 -6.65 4.02 6.33
C PHE A 43 -7.68 2.90 6.33
N HIS A 44 -8.89 3.15 5.82
CA HIS A 44 -9.93 2.11 5.79
C HIS A 44 -9.57 0.94 4.88
N MET A 45 -8.93 1.20 3.73
CA MET A 45 -8.47 0.12 2.84
C MET A 45 -7.45 -0.78 3.56
N VAL A 46 -6.40 -0.20 4.15
CA VAL A 46 -5.36 -0.94 4.86
C VAL A 46 -5.90 -1.62 6.11
N ASN A 47 -6.75 -0.96 6.88
CA ASN A 47 -7.33 -1.53 8.09
C ASN A 47 -8.25 -2.73 7.82
N SER A 48 -8.80 -2.84 6.60
CA SER A 48 -9.66 -3.96 6.19
C SER A 48 -8.89 -5.18 5.64
N GLY A 49 -7.60 -5.03 5.32
CA GLY A 49 -6.76 -6.11 4.81
C GLY A 49 -5.67 -6.51 5.81
N TYR A 50 -5.35 -7.81 5.90
CA TYR A 50 -4.25 -8.27 6.74
C TYR A 50 -2.89 -8.09 6.06
N HIS A 51 -2.76 -8.55 4.82
CA HIS A 51 -1.53 -8.40 4.03
C HIS A 51 -1.61 -7.15 3.15
N VAL A 52 -0.60 -6.28 3.20
CA VAL A 52 -0.53 -5.10 2.33
C VAL A 52 0.41 -5.35 1.16
N ILE A 53 -0.12 -5.24 -0.05
CA ILE A 53 0.62 -5.32 -1.31
C ILE A 53 0.63 -3.94 -1.96
N ALA A 54 1.82 -3.45 -2.29
CA ALA A 54 2.02 -2.14 -2.86
C ALA A 54 2.83 -2.18 -4.15
N VAL A 55 2.55 -1.26 -5.08
CA VAL A 55 3.40 -1.01 -6.26
C VAL A 55 3.78 0.47 -6.31
N GLY A 56 5.07 0.77 -6.36
CA GLY A 56 5.55 2.15 -6.32
C GLY A 56 7.07 2.28 -6.45
N TRP A 57 7.62 3.27 -5.75
CA TRP A 57 9.06 3.55 -5.71
C TRP A 57 9.50 3.72 -4.26
N ILE A 58 10.48 2.92 -3.83
CA ILE A 58 11.10 3.04 -2.52
C ILE A 58 12.12 4.17 -2.59
N GLN A 59 11.95 5.17 -1.73
CA GLN A 59 12.84 6.33 -1.63
C GLN A 59 14.05 6.01 -0.75
N ALA A 60 15.08 6.86 -0.84
CA ALA A 60 16.30 6.71 -0.04
C ALA A 60 16.06 6.76 1.49
N ASP A 61 14.96 7.36 1.93
CA ASP A 61 14.54 7.40 3.34
C ASP A 61 13.66 6.20 3.75
N ASN A 62 13.62 5.15 2.94
CA ASN A 62 12.82 3.93 3.12
C ASN A 62 11.29 4.12 3.09
N THR A 63 10.80 5.31 2.73
CA THR A 63 9.37 5.54 2.47
C THR A 63 9.01 5.21 1.03
N VAL A 64 7.73 5.02 0.73
CA VAL A 64 7.26 4.86 -0.66
C VAL A 64 6.67 6.17 -1.19
N LYS A 65 6.92 6.47 -2.46
CA LYS A 65 6.53 7.75 -3.06
C LYS A 65 5.00 7.92 -3.14
N GLY A 66 4.51 9.09 -2.68
CA GLY A 66 3.15 9.56 -2.95
C GLY A 66 2.10 9.00 -1.97
N GLY A 67 0.83 8.95 -2.40
CA GLY A 67 -0.26 8.43 -1.56
C GLY A 67 -0.12 6.94 -1.22
N THR A 68 0.48 6.16 -2.12
CA THR A 68 0.84 4.76 -1.89
C THR A 68 1.67 4.58 -0.63
N GLY A 69 2.61 5.51 -0.38
CA GLY A 69 3.45 5.48 0.81
C GLY A 69 2.68 5.56 2.11
N TRP A 70 1.57 6.29 2.16
CA TRP A 70 0.79 6.33 3.38
C TRP A 70 0.19 4.96 3.74
N GLY A 71 -0.25 4.19 2.73
CA GLY A 71 -0.74 2.82 2.97
C GLY A 71 0.38 1.89 3.45
N VAL A 72 1.60 2.08 2.93
CA VAL A 72 2.80 1.35 3.35
C VAL A 72 3.18 1.70 4.79
N GLU A 73 3.18 2.99 5.15
CA GLU A 73 3.48 3.44 6.51
C GLU A 73 2.44 2.93 7.52
N LEU A 74 1.15 2.90 7.17
CA LEU A 74 0.12 2.27 7.99
C LEU A 74 0.36 0.77 8.20
N ALA A 75 0.78 0.05 7.15
CA ALA A 75 1.11 -1.36 7.26
C ALA A 75 2.28 -1.58 8.23
N LYS A 76 3.32 -0.73 8.17
CA LYS A 76 4.43 -0.72 9.13
C LYS A 76 3.95 -0.45 10.55
N LEU A 77 3.11 0.56 10.76
CA LEU A 77 2.56 0.93 12.07
C LEU A 77 1.69 -0.16 12.70
N PHE A 78 0.97 -0.92 11.88
CA PHE A 78 0.12 -2.03 12.32
C PHE A 78 0.82 -3.39 12.33
N ASN A 79 2.13 -3.42 12.08
CA ASN A 79 2.93 -4.64 11.96
C ASN A 79 2.28 -5.68 11.02
N ARG A 80 1.74 -5.23 9.88
CA ARG A 80 1.16 -6.10 8.86
C ARG A 80 2.25 -6.67 7.94
N PRO A 81 2.09 -7.89 7.42
CA PRO A 81 2.87 -8.33 6.27
C PRO A 81 2.77 -7.28 5.15
N LEU A 82 3.92 -6.87 4.62
CA LEU A 82 4.03 -5.74 3.72
C LEU A 82 5.01 -6.06 2.61
N ASN A 83 4.53 -6.00 1.38
CA ASN A 83 5.35 -6.16 0.18
C ASN A 83 5.18 -4.98 -0.76
N VAL A 84 6.29 -4.45 -1.26
CA VAL A 84 6.32 -3.38 -2.26
C VAL A 84 7.04 -3.90 -3.50
N TYR A 85 6.41 -3.82 -4.66
CA TYR A 85 7.13 -3.89 -5.93
C TYR A 85 7.68 -2.51 -6.26
N ASP A 86 9.00 -2.41 -6.31
CA ASP A 86 9.68 -1.20 -6.73
C ASP A 86 9.84 -1.21 -8.26
N GLN A 87 9.19 -0.27 -8.93
CA GLN A 87 9.18 -0.20 -10.40
C GLN A 87 10.52 0.22 -11.01
N GLU A 88 11.39 0.90 -10.25
CA GLU A 88 12.72 1.30 -10.71
C GLU A 88 13.73 0.15 -10.53
N ARG A 89 13.68 -0.52 -9.38
CA ARG A 89 14.54 -1.69 -9.10
C ARG A 89 14.03 -2.98 -9.74
N LYS A 90 12.79 -2.99 -10.23
CA LYS A 90 12.10 -4.13 -10.86
C LYS A 90 12.02 -5.37 -9.98
N GLY A 91 11.88 -5.18 -8.67
CA GLY A 91 11.93 -6.23 -7.67
C GLY A 91 10.89 -6.06 -6.57
N TRP A 92 10.57 -7.17 -5.90
CA TRP A 92 9.71 -7.19 -4.72
C TRP A 92 10.54 -7.08 -3.45
N PHE A 93 10.04 -6.29 -2.50
CA PHE A 93 10.70 -6.07 -1.21
C PHE A 93 9.71 -6.23 -0.06
N SER A 94 10.13 -6.92 1.01
CA SER A 94 9.42 -6.99 2.29
C SER A 94 9.98 -6.00 3.29
N TRP A 95 9.11 -5.52 4.16
CA TRP A 95 9.53 -4.78 5.34
C TRP A 95 9.82 -5.74 6.50
N GLU A 96 11.09 -5.91 6.84
CA GLU A 96 11.53 -6.80 7.91
C GLU A 96 12.58 -6.08 8.77
N ASN A 97 12.48 -6.15 10.09
CA ASN A 97 13.47 -5.56 11.01
C ASN A 97 13.85 -4.10 10.68
N SER A 98 12.84 -3.31 10.29
CA SER A 98 13.01 -1.89 9.90
C SER A 98 13.85 -1.64 8.64
N GLN A 99 13.92 -2.62 7.73
CA GLN A 99 14.61 -2.51 6.45
C GLN A 99 13.83 -3.19 5.32
N TRP A 100 14.10 -2.76 4.09
CA TRP A 100 13.59 -3.41 2.89
C TRP A 100 14.50 -4.58 2.51
N VAL A 101 13.94 -5.78 2.50
CA VAL A 101 14.63 -7.02 2.12
C VAL A 101 14.01 -7.52 0.82
N GLU A 102 14.84 -7.78 -0.19
CA GLU A 102 14.36 -8.37 -1.44
C GLU A 102 13.78 -9.75 -1.17
N ASN A 103 12.55 -9.99 -1.64
CA ASN A 103 11.89 -11.27 -1.47
C ASN A 103 10.83 -11.52 -2.54
N THR A 104 10.34 -12.75 -2.64
CA THR A 104 9.29 -13.11 -3.59
C THR A 104 7.98 -13.37 -2.83
N PRO A 105 7.04 -12.42 -2.77
CA PRO A 105 5.86 -12.54 -1.93
C PRO A 105 4.86 -13.58 -2.42
N VAL A 106 4.17 -14.23 -1.50
CA VAL A 106 2.99 -15.07 -1.75
C VAL A 106 1.88 -14.58 -0.83
N ILE A 107 0.68 -14.34 -1.36
CA ILE A 107 -0.48 -13.96 -0.55
C ILE A 107 -1.09 -15.25 0.02
N THR A 108 -0.90 -15.48 1.30
CA THR A 108 -1.45 -16.64 2.03
C THR A 108 -2.58 -16.26 2.98
N SER A 109 -2.83 -14.96 3.15
CA SER A 109 -3.83 -14.44 4.08
C SER A 109 -5.21 -14.37 3.44
N ASP A 110 -6.26 -14.62 4.24
CA ASP A 110 -7.65 -14.54 3.78
C ASP A 110 -8.04 -13.14 3.27
N THR A 111 -7.39 -12.10 3.78
CA THR A 111 -7.63 -10.71 3.36
C THR A 111 -6.32 -9.99 3.05
N PHE A 112 -6.34 -9.19 1.99
CA PHE A 112 -5.22 -8.32 1.62
C PHE A 112 -5.74 -6.97 1.13
N ALA A 113 -4.90 -5.93 1.27
CA ALA A 113 -5.15 -4.60 0.75
C ALA A 113 -4.11 -4.27 -0.32
N GLY A 114 -4.59 -3.92 -1.51
CA GLY A 114 -3.76 -3.43 -2.61
C GLY A 114 -3.67 -1.91 -2.58
N THR A 115 -2.46 -1.36 -2.73
CA THR A 115 -2.23 0.06 -2.98
C THR A 115 -1.23 0.21 -4.13
N GLY A 116 -1.34 1.28 -4.91
CA GLY A 116 -0.56 1.36 -6.14
C GLY A 116 -0.34 2.77 -6.64
N THR A 117 0.34 2.83 -7.77
CA THR A 117 0.62 4.05 -8.51
C THR A 117 -0.35 4.24 -9.66
N ARG A 118 -0.59 5.50 -10.04
CA ARG A 118 -1.31 5.85 -11.29
C ARG A 118 -0.47 5.62 -12.54
N PHE A 119 0.83 5.40 -12.37
CA PHE A 119 1.81 5.20 -13.44
C PHE A 119 2.40 3.80 -13.30
N LEU A 120 1.56 2.79 -13.53
CA LEU A 120 1.95 1.38 -13.50
C LEU A 120 2.78 1.07 -14.76
N SER A 121 3.97 0.47 -14.59
CA SER A 121 4.80 0.00 -15.70
C SER A 121 4.34 -1.39 -16.17
N GLU A 122 4.74 -1.78 -17.38
CA GLU A 122 4.51 -3.14 -17.90
C GLU A 122 5.13 -4.20 -16.97
N ASP A 123 6.35 -3.97 -16.50
CA ASP A 123 7.02 -4.83 -15.52
C ASP A 123 6.22 -4.91 -14.20
N GLY A 124 5.66 -3.80 -13.73
CA GLY A 124 4.82 -3.77 -12.53
C GLY A 124 3.50 -4.53 -12.72
N GLN A 125 2.87 -4.40 -13.90
CA GLN A 125 1.68 -5.16 -14.24
C GLN A 125 1.98 -6.67 -14.31
N LYS A 126 3.10 -7.04 -14.93
CA LYS A 126 3.56 -8.44 -14.98
C LYS A 126 3.86 -8.97 -13.58
N ALA A 127 4.55 -8.20 -12.74
CA ALA A 127 4.86 -8.59 -11.37
C ALA A 127 3.61 -8.85 -10.53
N LEU A 128 2.55 -8.04 -10.71
CA LEU A 128 1.25 -8.28 -10.08
C LEU A 128 0.60 -9.56 -10.61
N HIS A 129 0.59 -9.78 -11.93
CA HIS A 129 0.07 -11.01 -12.51
C HIS A 129 0.81 -12.24 -11.95
N ASP A 130 2.14 -12.21 -11.95
CA ASP A 130 2.98 -13.31 -11.43
C ASP A 130 2.75 -13.53 -9.92
N LEU A 131 2.51 -12.47 -9.15
CA LEU A 131 2.12 -12.57 -7.74
C LEU A 131 0.79 -13.32 -7.59
N PHE A 132 -0.23 -12.96 -8.38
CA PHE A 132 -1.53 -13.63 -8.34
C PHE A 132 -1.43 -15.08 -8.73
N VAL A 133 -0.74 -15.39 -9.83
CA VAL A 133 -0.53 -16.77 -10.28
C VAL A 133 0.20 -17.60 -9.22
N ARG A 134 1.23 -17.02 -8.59
CA ARG A 134 1.97 -17.70 -7.51
C ARG A 134 1.14 -17.90 -6.24
N SER A 135 0.19 -17.02 -5.96
CA SER A 135 -0.61 -17.06 -4.73
C SER A 135 -1.87 -17.92 -4.85
N PHE A 136 -2.51 -17.90 -6.02
CA PHE A 136 -3.84 -18.47 -6.23
C PHE A 136 -3.92 -19.45 -7.41
N GLY A 137 -2.84 -19.62 -8.17
CA GLY A 137 -2.83 -20.39 -9.41
C GLY A 137 -3.18 -19.55 -10.65
N PRO A 138 -3.03 -20.10 -11.86
CA PRO A 138 -3.39 -19.42 -13.10
C PRO A 138 -4.90 -19.14 -13.13
N ALA A 139 -5.30 -18.04 -13.75
CA ALA A 139 -6.71 -17.79 -14.03
C ALA A 139 -7.26 -18.95 -14.87
N GLU A 140 -8.37 -19.55 -14.43
CA GLU A 140 -9.12 -20.48 -15.27
C GLU A 140 -9.54 -19.73 -16.53
N GLN A 141 -9.17 -20.29 -17.70
CA GLN A 141 -9.64 -19.76 -18.98
C GLN A 141 -11.08 -20.25 -19.16
N GLU A 142 -12.05 -19.34 -19.03
CA GLU A 142 -13.43 -19.57 -19.49
C GLU A 142 -13.52 -19.55 -21.02
#